data_AF-A0A1A6B9X1-F1
#
_entry.id   AF-A0A1A6B9X1-F1
#
_cell.length_a   1.000
_cell.length_b   1.000
_cell.length_c   1.000
_cell.angle_alpha   90.00
_cell.angle_beta   90.00
_cell.angle_gamma   90.00
#
_symmetry.space_group_name_H-M   'P 1'
#
loop_
_entity.id
_entity.type
_entity.pdbx_description
1 polymer ?
#
loop_
_entity_poly.entity_id
_entity_poly.type
_entity_poly.pdbx_seq_one_letter_code
_entity_poly.pdbx_strand_id
1 'polypeptide(L)'
;MTDYNRLSIRPDEVTEVSRQLDELANRMQHVLETERPNLTTIASGQDEVSQRVAHTLNEVHGSFTKASDQGANEIREVSATMRTHAGRISDTDLAD
;
A
#
# COMPACT_ATOMS: atom_id res chain seq x y z
N MET A 1 -40.19 8.11 9.99
CA MET A 1 -39.22 9.12 10.45
C MET A 1 -37.86 8.51 10.24
N THR A 2 -37.15 8.97 9.22
CA THR A 2 -35.90 8.36 8.77
C THR A 2 -34.79 8.85 9.68
N ASP A 3 -34.37 8.02 10.63
CA ASP A 3 -33.09 8.19 11.30
C ASP A 3 -32.01 8.05 10.23
N TYR A 4 -31.58 9.18 9.67
CA TYR A 4 -30.29 9.23 9.01
C TYR A 4 -29.28 8.86 10.09
N ASN A 5 -28.80 7.62 10.01
CA ASN A 5 -27.67 7.08 10.75
C ASN A 5 -26.70 8.22 11.03
N ARG A 6 -26.75 8.79 12.24
CA ARG A 6 -26.01 9.99 12.62
C ARG A 6 -24.54 9.63 12.47
N LEU A 7 -23.98 10.00 11.33
CA LEU A 7 -22.63 9.67 10.93
C LEU A 7 -21.69 10.39 11.90
N SER A 8 -21.35 9.74 13.01
CA SER A 8 -20.37 10.25 13.96
C SER A 8 -18.97 9.98 13.41
N ILE A 9 -18.61 10.66 12.32
CA ILE A 9 -17.21 10.68 11.88
C ILE A 9 -16.46 11.65 12.78
N ARG A 10 -15.37 11.15 13.35
CA ARG A 10 -14.40 11.92 14.12
C ARG A 10 -13.23 12.25 13.19
N PRO A 11 -13.12 13.50 12.69
CA PRO A 11 -12.15 13.86 11.67
C PRO A 11 -10.69 13.64 12.09
N ASP A 12 -10.42 13.72 13.39
CA ASP A 12 -9.15 13.39 14.03
C ASP A 12 -8.82 11.89 13.91
N GLU A 13 -9.79 11.00 14.17
CA GLU A 13 -9.62 9.56 13.98
C GLU A 13 -9.37 9.20 12.51
N VAL A 14 -10.08 9.84 11.57
CA VAL A 14 -9.85 9.63 10.12
C VAL A 14 -8.48 10.12 9.69
N THR A 15 -8.02 11.25 10.22
CA THR A 15 -6.69 11.80 9.96
C THR A 15 -5.60 10.84 10.44
N GLU A 16 -5.76 10.29 11.64
CA GLU A 16 -4.80 9.34 12.22
C GLU A 16 -4.75 8.02 11.43
N VAL A 17 -5.89 7.45 11.06
CA VAL A 17 -5.91 6.23 10.22
C VAL A 17 -5.27 6.50 8.86
N SER A 18 -5.53 7.65 8.25
CA SER A 18 -4.90 8.03 6.98
C SER A 18 -3.39 8.17 7.12
N ARG A 19 -2.88 8.64 8.26
CA ARG A 19 -1.45 8.70 8.56
C ARG A 19 -0.85 7.30 8.67
N GLN A 20 -1.51 6.38 9.39
CA GLN A 20 -1.07 5.00 9.54
C GLN A 20 -1.04 4.24 8.20
N LEU A 21 -1.98 4.50 7.30
CA LEU A 21 -1.97 3.95 5.93
C LEU A 21 -0.75 4.42 5.14
N ASP A 22 -0.40 5.71 5.22
CA ASP A 22 0.81 6.22 4.56
C ASP A 22 2.09 5.60 5.14
N GLU A 23 2.15 5.43 6.46
CA GLU A 23 3.27 4.75 7.11
C GLU A 23 3.37 3.28 6.67
N LEU A 24 2.24 2.60 6.51
CA LEU A 24 2.21 1.23 6.01
C LEU A 24 2.74 1.16 4.57
N ALA A 25 2.28 2.05 3.68
CA ALA A 25 2.78 2.13 2.31
C ALA A 25 4.28 2.40 2.25
N ASN A 26 4.77 3.35 3.07
CA ASN A 26 6.20 3.66 3.18
C ASN A 26 7.00 2.45 3.67
N ARG A 27 6.53 1.76 4.71
CA ARG A 27 7.20 0.57 5.26
C ARG A 27 7.27 -0.56 4.24
N MET A 28 6.18 -0.77 3.48
CA MET A 28 6.15 -1.80 2.45
C MET A 28 7.18 -1.51 1.34
N GLN A 29 7.22 -0.28 0.83
CA GLN A 29 8.22 0.13 -0.16
C GLN A 29 9.65 0.01 0.38
N HIS A 30 9.89 0.47 1.60
CA HIS A 30 11.21 0.45 2.21
C HIS A 30 11.77 -0.98 2.38
N VAL A 31 10.92 -1.92 2.83
CA VAL A 31 11.33 -3.33 2.97
C VAL A 31 11.71 -3.91 1.61
N LEU A 32 10.91 -3.66 0.57
CA LEU A 32 11.17 -4.20 -0.77
C LEU A 32 12.43 -3.62 -1.41
N GLU A 33 12.66 -2.32 -1.25
CA GLU A 33 13.89 -1.67 -1.71
C GLU A 33 15.12 -2.22 -1.00
N THR A 34 15.00 -2.45 0.32
CA THR A 34 16.09 -2.99 1.16
C THR A 34 16.42 -4.43 0.80
N GLU A 35 15.40 -5.26 0.55
CA GLU A 35 15.56 -6.68 0.26
C GLU A 35 15.80 -6.99 -1.21
N ARG A 36 15.62 -6.01 -2.12
CA ARG A 36 15.85 -6.17 -3.57
C ARG A 36 17.13 -6.92 -3.96
N PRO A 37 18.32 -6.66 -3.35
CA PRO A 37 19.52 -7.44 -3.67
C PRO A 37 19.43 -8.92 -3.23
N ASN A 38 18.68 -9.22 -2.17
CA ASN A 38 18.50 -10.58 -1.64
C ASN A 38 17.47 -11.40 -2.40
N LEU A 39 16.61 -10.76 -3.20
CA LEU A 39 15.54 -11.40 -3.97
C LEU A 39 15.97 -11.87 -5.36
N THR A 40 17.21 -11.56 -5.78
CA THR A 40 17.76 -12.05 -7.04
C THR A 40 18.24 -13.49 -6.88
N THR A 41 17.64 -14.42 -7.62
CA THR A 41 18.03 -15.83 -7.56
C THR A 41 19.12 -16.13 -8.58
N ILE A 42 20.21 -16.74 -8.11
CA ILE A 42 21.30 -17.28 -8.95
C ILE A 42 21.06 -18.78 -9.16
N ALA A 43 21.27 -19.28 -10.36
CA ALA A 43 21.16 -20.70 -10.65
C ALA A 43 22.16 -21.53 -9.83
N SER A 44 21.68 -22.59 -9.20
CA SER A 44 22.50 -23.51 -8.38
C SER A 44 23.51 -24.32 -9.20
N GLY A 45 23.35 -24.36 -10.53
CA GLY A 45 24.16 -25.14 -11.45
C GLY A 45 24.01 -24.67 -12.90
N GLN A 46 24.81 -25.26 -13.79
CA GLN A 46 24.78 -24.96 -15.24
C GLN A 46 23.76 -25.81 -16.01
N ASP A 47 23.11 -26.76 -15.36
CA ASP A 47 22.07 -27.55 -15.99
C ASP A 47 20.85 -26.70 -16.31
N GLU A 48 20.09 -27.12 -17.32
CA GLU A 48 18.94 -26.36 -17.78
C GLU A 48 17.84 -26.20 -16.71
N VAL A 49 17.71 -27.16 -15.80
CA VAL A 49 16.70 -27.10 -14.74
C VAL A 49 17.06 -26.01 -13.75
N SER A 50 18.31 -25.96 -13.28
CA SER A 50 18.82 -24.89 -12.42
C SER A 50 18.65 -23.51 -13.05
N GLN A 51 18.96 -23.38 -14.35
CA GLN A 51 18.78 -22.14 -15.09
C GLN A 51 17.31 -21.74 -15.21
N ARG A 52 16.41 -22.67 -15.56
CA ARG A 52 14.97 -22.42 -15.65
C ARG A 52 14.35 -22.05 -14.31
N VAL A 53 14.73 -22.72 -13.22
CA VAL A 53 14.24 -22.41 -11.88
C VAL A 53 14.65 -21.01 -11.46
N ALA A 54 15.93 -20.64 -11.64
CA ALA A 54 16.39 -19.28 -11.33
C ALA A 54 15.67 -18.22 -12.20
N HIS A 55 15.45 -18.51 -13.49
CA HIS A 55 14.70 -17.63 -14.38
C HIS A 55 13.26 -17.41 -13.87
N THR A 56 12.51 -18.47 -13.62
CA THR A 56 11.13 -18.39 -13.12
C THR A 56 11.04 -17.66 -11.77
N LEU A 57 11.98 -17.92 -10.85
CA LEU A 57 12.00 -17.22 -9.56
C LEU A 57 12.26 -15.72 -9.73
N ASN A 58 13.10 -15.33 -10.69
CA ASN A 58 13.33 -13.92 -11.01
C ASN A 58 12.12 -13.27 -11.72
N GLU A 59 11.37 -14.01 -12.55
CA GLU A 59 10.09 -13.53 -13.10
C GLU A 59 9.04 -13.32 -12.00
N VAL A 60 8.97 -14.23 -11.02
CA VAL A 60 8.12 -14.09 -9.83
C VAL A 60 8.54 -12.87 -9.02
N HIS A 61 9.84 -12.68 -8.75
CA HIS A 61 10.37 -11.49 -8.09
C HIS A 61 9.99 -10.20 -8.82
N GLY A 62 10.14 -10.16 -10.15
CA GLY A 62 9.75 -9.00 -10.97
C GLY A 62 8.23 -8.72 -10.91
N SER A 63 7.40 -9.76 -10.93
CA SER A 63 5.95 -9.64 -10.83
C SER A 63 5.51 -9.19 -9.43
N PHE A 64 6.14 -9.73 -8.39
CA PHE A 64 5.90 -9.36 -7.00
C PHE A 64 6.24 -7.89 -6.75
N THR A 65 7.39 -7.41 -7.24
CA THR A 65 7.79 -6.00 -7.14
C THR A 65 6.73 -5.07 -7.74
N LYS A 66 6.25 -5.36 -8.95
CA LYS A 66 5.18 -4.58 -9.60
C LYS A 66 3.89 -4.57 -8.79
N ALA A 67 3.48 -5.74 -8.30
CA ALA A 67 2.26 -5.87 -7.51
C ALA A 67 2.36 -5.09 -6.18
N SER A 68 3.52 -5.12 -5.54
CA SER A 68 3.74 -4.37 -4.32
C SER A 68 3.80 -2.85 -4.55
N ASP A 69 4.44 -2.39 -5.63
CA ASP A 69 4.43 -0.97 -6.00
C ASP A 69 3.01 -0.47 -6.24
N GLN A 70 2.20 -1.26 -6.96
CA GLN A 70 0.79 -0.98 -7.17
C GLN A 70 0.02 -0.93 -5.84
N GLY A 71 0.18 -1.94 -4.98
CA GLY A 71 -0.49 -1.96 -3.67
C GLY A 71 -0.11 -0.77 -2.78
N ALA A 72 1.15 -0.31 -2.82
CA ALA A 72 1.57 0.88 -2.08
C ALA A 72 0.87 2.14 -2.60
N ASN A 73 0.71 2.26 -3.92
CA ASN A 73 0.00 3.37 -4.53
C ASN A 73 -1.50 3.36 -4.18
N GLU A 74 -2.13 2.19 -4.22
CA GLU A 74 -3.54 2.03 -3.81
C GLU A 74 -3.75 2.43 -2.35
N ILE A 75 -2.85 2.03 -1.44
CA ILE A 75 -2.90 2.45 -0.02
C ILE A 75 -2.81 3.98 0.12
N ARG A 76 -1.92 4.62 -0.64
CA ARG A 76 -1.77 6.09 -0.65
C ARG A 76 -3.02 6.78 -1.19
N GLU A 77 -3.66 6.22 -2.22
CA GLU A 77 -4.90 6.74 -2.79
C GLU A 77 -6.06 6.67 -1.78
N VAL A 78 -6.19 5.55 -1.08
CA VAL A 78 -7.19 5.39 0.00
C VAL A 78 -6.94 6.41 1.11
N SER A 79 -5.69 6.57 1.56
CA SER A 79 -5.28 7.58 2.54
C SER A 79 -5.63 9.01 2.10
N ALA A 80 -5.35 9.38 0.84
CA ALA A 80 -5.67 10.68 0.30
C ALA A 80 -7.19 10.92 0.22
N THR A 81 -7.95 9.89 -0.14
CA THR A 81 -9.42 9.94 -0.19
C THR A 81 -10.00 10.13 1.22
N MET A 82 -9.51 9.40 2.21
CA MET A 82 -9.94 9.52 3.61
C MET A 82 -9.67 10.93 4.16
N ARG A 83 -8.49 11.52 3.90
CA ARG A 83 -8.19 12.91 4.29
C ARG A 83 -9.11 13.92 3.61
N THR A 84 -9.39 13.72 2.33
CA THR A 84 -10.31 14.59 1.58
C THR A 84 -11.71 14.55 2.18
N HIS A 85 -12.21 13.37 2.56
CA HIS A 85 -13.49 13.23 3.24
C HIS A 85 -13.49 13.86 4.64
N ALA A 86 -12.43 13.65 5.43
CA ALA A 86 -12.29 14.28 6.74
C ALA A 86 -12.33 15.81 6.65
N GLY A 87 -11.57 16.40 5.72
CA GLY A 87 -11.54 17.85 5.51
C GLY A 87 -12.91 18.41 5.14
N ARG A 88 -13.63 17.75 4.22
CA ARG A 88 -14.99 18.18 3.82
C ARG A 88 -16.00 18.13 4.98
N ILE A 89 -15.88 17.15 5.87
CA ILE A 89 -16.74 17.03 7.05
C ILE A 89 -16.42 18.15 8.03
N SER A 90 -15.15 18.39 8.33
CA SER A 90 -14.73 19.50 9.19
C SER A 90 -15.17 20.87 8.65
N ASP A 91 -15.07 21.10 7.34
CA ASP A 91 -15.53 22.35 6.73
C ASP A 91 -17.05 22.53 6.83
N THR A 92 -17.81 21.43 6.75
CA THR A 92 -19.27 21.45 6.90
C THR A 92 -19.67 21.73 8.35
N ASP A 93 -19.02 21.09 9.32
CA ASP A 93 -19.26 21.30 10.76
C ASP A 93 -18.94 22.73 11.22
N LEU A 94 -18.01 23.42 10.54
CA LEU A 94 -17.67 24.83 10.81
C LEU A 94 -18.63 25.84 10.17
N ALA A 95 -19.49 25.40 9.24
CA ALA A 95 -20.44 26.25 8.52
C ALA A 95 -21.85 26.27 9.16
N ASP A 96 -22.14 25.35 10.07
CA ASP A 96 -23.32 25.30 10.94
C ASP A 96 -23.10 26.06 12.27
#